data_AF-A0A527ZE11-F1
#
_entry.id   AF-A0A527ZE11-F1
#
_cell.length_a   1.000
_cell.length_b   1.000
_cell.length_c   1.000
_cell.angle_alpha   90.00
_cell.angle_beta   90.00
_cell.angle_gamma   90.00
#
_symmetry.space_group_name_H-M   'P 1'
#
loop_
_entity.id
_entity.type
_entity.pdbx_description
1 polymer ?
#
loop_
_entity_poly.entity_id
_entity_poly.type
_entity_poly.pdbx_seq_one_letter_code
_entity_poly.pdbx_strand_id
1 'polypeptide(L)'
;LKGQPVTFATPQEAREKGIETIYQDLALADNLSIGANIFLGREPMRKAFGFLPVLDRKAMAVAAKQTMGRLDFHVSRLDAPVSNFS
;
A
#
# COMPACT_ATOMS: atom_id res chain seq x y z
N LEU A 1 -17.34 -11.99 -11.44
CA LEU A 1 -17.11 -10.55 -11.68
C LEU A 1 -18.31 -9.94 -12.40
N LYS A 2 -18.83 -8.78 -11.97
CA LYS A 2 -20.00 -8.09 -12.58
C LYS A 2 -21.22 -9.02 -12.83
N GLY A 3 -21.57 -9.82 -11.83
CA GLY A 3 -22.72 -10.74 -11.89
C GLY A 3 -22.43 -12.12 -12.51
N GLN A 4 -21.23 -12.36 -13.05
CA GLN A 4 -20.85 -13.69 -13.54
C GLN A 4 -19.98 -14.47 -12.54
N PRO A 5 -20.13 -15.80 -12.44
CA PRO A 5 -19.19 -16.64 -11.70
C PRO A 5 -17.78 -16.52 -12.27
N VAL A 6 -16.78 -16.47 -11.40
CA VAL A 6 -15.36 -16.47 -11.79
C VAL A 6 -14.58 -17.31 -10.80
N THR A 7 -13.54 -17.99 -11.29
CA THR A 7 -12.57 -18.73 -10.48
C THR A 7 -11.20 -18.17 -10.79
N PHE A 8 -10.41 -17.91 -9.76
CA PHE A 8 -9.02 -17.46 -9.88
C PHE A 8 -8.09 -18.60 -9.49
N ALA A 9 -7.03 -18.83 -10.27
CA ALA A 9 -6.03 -19.84 -9.97
C ALA A 9 -5.04 -19.36 -8.90
N THR A 10 -4.87 -18.04 -8.76
CA THR A 10 -3.97 -17.43 -7.77
C THR A 10 -4.60 -16.18 -7.13
N PRO A 11 -4.17 -15.80 -5.91
CA PRO A 11 -4.60 -14.53 -5.29
C PRO A 11 -4.24 -13.30 -6.14
N GLN A 12 -3.12 -13.35 -6.89
CA GLN A 12 -2.68 -12.24 -7.73
C GLN A 12 -3.67 -11.94 -8.85
N GLU A 13 -4.27 -12.95 -9.47
CA GLU A 13 -5.31 -12.77 -10.50
C GLU A 13 -6.55 -12.03 -9.95
N ALA A 14 -6.95 -12.32 -8.71
CA ALA A 14 -8.05 -11.62 -8.06
C ALA A 14 -7.70 -10.13 -7.85
N ARG A 15 -6.46 -9.84 -7.40
CA ARG A 15 -5.97 -8.46 -7.21
C ARG A 15 -5.91 -7.68 -8.50
N GLU A 16 -5.47 -8.29 -9.61
CA GLU A 16 -5.48 -7.68 -10.94
C GLU A 16 -6.90 -7.33 -11.43
N LYS A 17 -7.93 -8.01 -10.91
CA LYS A 17 -9.34 -7.67 -11.15
C LYS A 17 -9.91 -6.66 -10.14
N GLY A 18 -9.07 -6.09 -9.28
CA GLY A 18 -9.46 -5.10 -8.28
C GLY A 18 -10.11 -5.70 -7.03
N ILE A 19 -9.91 -6.99 -6.76
CA ILE A 19 -10.38 -7.66 -5.54
C ILE A 19 -9.20 -7.71 -4.55
N GLU A 20 -9.32 -6.99 -3.45
CA GLU A 20 -8.33 -6.96 -2.37
C GLU A 20 -8.93 -7.55 -1.09
N THR A 21 -8.10 -8.18 -0.25
CA THR A 21 -8.53 -8.80 1.00
C THR A 21 -8.22 -7.88 2.19
N ILE A 22 -9.16 -7.79 3.14
CA ILE A 22 -8.94 -7.16 4.44
C ILE A 22 -8.96 -8.29 5.49
N TYR A 23 -7.87 -8.42 6.24
CA TYR A 23 -7.77 -9.37 7.35
C TYR A 23 -8.44 -8.78 8.60
N GLN A 24 -9.04 -9.64 9.43
CA GLN A 24 -9.74 -9.20 10.66
C GLN A 24 -8.77 -8.67 11.71
N ASP A 25 -7.57 -9.27 11.78
CA ASP A 25 -6.47 -8.75 12.57
C ASP A 25 -5.65 -7.77 11.73
N LEU A 26 -5.12 -6.72 12.38
CA LEU A 26 -4.24 -5.75 11.75
C LEU A 26 -2.96 -6.46 11.26
N ALA A 27 -2.92 -6.79 9.97
CA ALA A 27 -1.73 -7.31 9.29
C ALA A 27 -0.75 -6.16 8.95
N LEU A 28 -0.44 -5.31 9.93
CA LEU A 28 0.51 -4.22 9.78
C LEU A 28 1.92 -4.70 10.10
N ALA A 29 2.90 -4.25 9.32
CA ALA A 29 4.30 -4.37 9.67
C ALA A 29 4.66 -3.21 10.61
N ASP A 30 4.77 -3.50 11.90
CA ASP A 30 4.90 -2.53 13.00
C ASP A 30 6.11 -1.60 12.86
N ASN A 31 7.19 -2.11 12.28
CA ASN A 31 8.43 -1.38 12.05
C ASN A 31 8.43 -0.51 10.78
N LEU A 32 7.37 -0.58 9.98
CA LEU A 32 7.24 0.17 8.73
C LEU A 32 6.35 1.41 8.95
N SER A 33 6.64 2.46 8.18
CA SER A 33 5.76 3.63 8.15
C SER A 33 4.41 3.31 7.51
N ILE A 34 3.42 4.19 7.70
CA ILE A 34 2.10 4.05 7.06
C ILE A 34 2.24 3.91 5.55
N GLY A 35 3.06 4.76 4.92
CA GLY A 35 3.30 4.69 3.48
C GLY A 35 3.95 3.36 3.06
N ALA A 36 4.91 2.86 3.82
CA ALA A 36 5.54 1.57 3.53
C ALA A 36 4.55 0.40 3.68
N ASN A 37 3.67 0.43 4.69
CA ASN A 37 2.60 -0.56 4.85
C ASN A 37 1.60 -0.53 3.67
N ILE A 38 1.19 0.65 3.19
CA ILE A 38 0.26 0.79 2.07
C ILE A 38 0.82 0.18 0.77
N PHE A 39 2.12 0.33 0.53
CA PHE A 39 2.77 -0.10 -0.71
C PHE A 39 3.55 -1.41 -0.58
N LEU A 40 3.45 -2.12 0.56
CA LEU A 40 4.20 -3.34 0.81
C LEU A 40 3.95 -4.39 -0.29
N GLY A 41 5.01 -4.88 -0.92
CA GLY A 41 4.98 -5.84 -2.03
C GLY A 41 4.50 -5.26 -3.37
N ARG A 42 4.28 -3.94 -3.44
CA ARG A 42 3.87 -3.19 -4.65
C ARG A 42 4.54 -1.82 -4.69
N GLU A 43 5.78 -1.77 -4.22
CA GLU A 43 6.51 -0.54 -4.02
C GLU A 43 6.76 0.18 -5.36
N PRO A 44 6.41 1.49 -5.48
CA PRO A 44 6.71 2.23 -6.69
C PRO A 44 8.22 2.42 -6.82
N MET A 45 8.76 2.07 -7.97
CA MET A 45 10.17 2.20 -8.30
C MET A 45 10.39 3.33 -9.29
N ARG A 46 11.48 4.08 -9.11
CA ARG A 46 11.95 5.09 -10.06
C ARG A 46 13.37 4.78 -10.49
N LYS A 47 13.79 5.30 -11.65
CA LYS A 47 15.18 5.16 -12.12
C LYS A 47 16.04 6.27 -11.52
N ALA A 48 16.97 5.92 -10.63
CA ALA A 48 18.10 6.78 -10.26
C ALA A 48 19.18 6.70 -11.33
N PHE A 49 19.85 7.83 -11.61
CA PHE A 49 20.91 7.92 -12.63
C PHE A 49 20.48 7.41 -14.03
N GLY A 50 19.18 7.36 -14.32
CA GLY A 50 18.63 6.91 -15.60
C GLY A 50 18.47 5.39 -15.77
N PHE A 51 19.12 4.56 -14.95
CA PHE A 51 19.11 3.10 -15.11
C PHE A 51 18.93 2.29 -13.83
N LEU A 52 19.29 2.82 -12.66
CA LEU A 52 19.25 2.07 -11.41
C LEU A 52 17.85 2.13 -10.80
N PRO A 53 17.10 1.02 -10.68
CA PRO A 53 15.80 1.02 -10.02
C PRO A 53 15.98 1.26 -8.52
N VAL A 54 15.36 2.32 -8.00
CA VAL A 54 15.34 2.65 -6.58
C VAL A 54 13.92 2.94 -6.13
N LEU A 55 13.68 2.75 -4.83
CA LEU A 55 12.39 3.04 -4.23
C LEU A 55 12.00 4.52 -4.37
N ASP A 56 10.80 4.80 -4.88
CA ASP A 56 10.24 6.15 -4.95
C ASP A 56 9.52 6.54 -3.66
N ARG A 57 10.32 6.85 -2.63
CA ARG A 57 9.81 7.30 -1.33
C ARG A 57 8.94 8.55 -1.41
N LYS A 58 9.21 9.45 -2.37
CA LYS A 58 8.46 10.70 -2.54
C LYS A 58 7.06 10.41 -3.08
N ALA A 59 6.96 9.56 -4.11
CA ALA A 59 5.68 9.11 -4.64
C ALA A 59 4.86 8.37 -3.57
N MET A 60 5.48 7.48 -2.79
CA MET A 60 4.82 6.78 -1.69
C MET A 60 4.24 7.74 -0.65
N ALA A 61 5.02 8.75 -0.22
CA ALA A 61 4.58 9.72 0.78
C ALA A 61 3.38 10.57 0.30
N VAL A 62 3.43 11.03 -0.95
CA VAL A 62 2.32 11.81 -1.55
C VAL A 62 1.06 10.97 -1.65
N ALA A 63 1.16 9.76 -2.18
CA ALA A 63 0.02 8.87 -2.36
C ALA A 63 -0.55 8.38 -1.02
N ALA A 64 0.30 8.11 -0.03
CA ALA A 64 -0.13 7.79 1.33
C ALA A 64 -0.94 8.94 1.94
N LYS A 65 -0.45 10.19 1.82
CA LYS A 65 -1.17 11.38 2.31
C LYS A 65 -2.55 11.54 1.65
N GLN A 66 -2.63 11.35 0.33
CA GLN A 66 -3.90 11.39 -0.39
C GLN A 66 -4.86 10.28 0.04
N THR A 67 -4.35 9.06 0.25
CA THR A 67 -5.15 7.92 0.69
C THR A 67 -5.71 8.13 2.09
N MET A 68 -4.88 8.61 3.04
CA MET A 68 -5.30 8.95 4.40
C MET A 68 -6.33 10.08 4.42
N GLY A 69 -6.15 11.12 3.60
CA GLY A 69 -7.12 12.20 3.47
C GLY A 69 -8.49 11.76 2.94
N ARG A 70 -8.55 10.69 2.13
CA ARG A 70 -9.83 10.09 1.68
C ARG A 70 -10.52 9.24 2.74
N LEU A 71 -9.76 8.76 3.73
CA LEU A 71 -10.25 7.93 4.83
C LEU A 71 -10.57 8.75 6.09
N ASP A 72 -10.51 10.08 6.00
CA ASP A 72 -10.68 11.03 7.13
C ASP A 72 -9.73 10.75 8.32
N PHE A 73 -8.57 10.15 8.02
CA PHE A 73 -7.59 9.76 9.02
C PHE A 73 -6.54 10.86 9.18
N HIS A 74 -6.65 11.67 10.22
CA HIS A 74 -5.73 12.79 10.50
C HIS A 74 -4.51 12.31 11.30
N VAL A 75 -3.50 11.79 10.60
CA VAL A 75 -2.23 11.39 11.22
C VAL A 75 -1.22 12.52 11.16
N SER A 76 -0.65 12.90 12.31
CA SER A 76 0.31 14.02 12.40
C SER A 76 1.68 13.72 11.76
N ARG A 77 2.06 12.44 11.62
CA ARG A 77 3.33 12.00 11.01
C ARG A 77 3.14 10.73 10.16
N LEU A 78 3.34 10.80 8.86
CA LEU A 78 3.15 9.66 7.93
C LEU A 78 4.42 8.82 7.73
N ASP A 79 5.56 9.32 8.21
CA ASP A 79 6.89 8.74 8.07
C ASP A 79 7.32 7.92 9.29
N ALA A 80 6.67 8.09 10.44
CA ALA A 80 6.92 7.30 11.64
C ALA A 80 6.38 5.85 11.49
N PRO A 81 7.00 4.87 12.17
CA PRO A 81 6.48 3.50 12.25
C PRO A 81 5.03 3.46 12.75
N VAL A 82 4.24 2.52 12.23
CA VAL A 82 2.82 2.36 12.61
C VAL A 82 2.64 1.98 14.09
N SER A 83 3.64 1.34 14.69
CA SER A 83 3.66 1.05 16.14
C SER A 83 3.57 2.29 17.02
N ASN A 84 3.95 3.47 16.52
CA ASN A 84 3.83 4.73 17.27
C ASN A 84 2.41 5.30 17.30
N PHE A 85 1.45 4.66 16.60
CA PHE A 85 0.05 5.08 16.51
C PHE A 85 -0.94 4.12 17.17
N SER A 86 -0.42 3.13 17.92
CA SER A 86 -1.22 2.22 18.75
C SER A 86 -1.46 2.78 20.16
#